data_AF-A0A6L8U272-F1
#
_entry.id   AF-A0A6L8U272-F1
#
_cell.length_a   1.000
_cell.length_b   1.000
_cell.length_c   1.000
_cell.angle_alpha   90.00
_cell.angle_beta   90.00
_cell.angle_gamma   90.00
#
_symmetry.space_group_name_H-M   'P 1'
#
loop_
_entity.id
_entity.type
_entity.pdbx_description
1 polymer ?
#
loop_
_entity_poly.entity_id
_entity_poly.type
_entity_poly.pdbx_seq_one_letter_code
_entity_poly.pdbx_strand_id
1 'polypeptide(L)' 'RKPLVKAIHAGLECGLIYEKFSGIDMISIGPTIRGAHTPEEKIKIDTVQMFWDLLVDVIGRIPAMSNE' A
#
# COMPACT_ATOMS: atom_id res chain seq x y z
N ARG A 1 -6.32 -14.90 -5.02
CA ARG A 1 -7.18 -14.78 -3.82
C ARG A 1 -7.76 -13.37 -3.76
N LYS A 2 -8.99 -13.18 -3.24
CA LYS A 2 -9.52 -11.82 -3.01
C LYS A 2 -8.69 -11.13 -1.91
N PRO A 3 -8.28 -9.86 -2.09
CA PRO A 3 -7.55 -9.12 -1.06
C PRO A 3 -8.47 -8.78 0.12
N LEU A 4 -7.89 -8.64 1.31
CA LEU A 4 -8.60 -8.14 2.48
C LEU A 4 -8.37 -6.62 2.58
N VAL A 5 -9.45 -5.84 2.51
CA VAL A 5 -9.40 -4.39 2.72
C VAL A 5 -9.64 -4.12 4.20
N LYS A 6 -8.71 -3.41 4.85
CA LYS A 6 -8.71 -3.20 6.31
C LYS A 6 -8.14 -1.84 6.67
N ALA A 7 -8.57 -1.33 7.82
CA ALA A 7 -7.84 -0.32 8.57
C ALA A 7 -6.89 -1.00 9.57
N ILE A 8 -5.82 -0.30 9.97
CA ILE A 8 -4.88 -0.76 10.99
C ILE A 8 -4.88 0.20 12.17
N HIS A 9 -4.73 -0.32 13.39
CA HIS A 9 -4.52 0.49 14.59
C HIS A 9 -3.02 0.78 14.77
N ALA A 10 -2.47 1.57 13.84
CA ALA A 10 -1.09 2.02 13.81
C ALA A 10 -1.00 3.34 13.04
N GLY A 11 0.12 4.07 13.21
CA GLY A 11 0.39 5.27 12.42
C GLY A 11 0.74 4.94 10.98
N LEU A 12 0.11 5.62 10.03
CA LEU A 12 0.50 5.67 8.62
C LEU A 12 0.57 7.12 8.17
N GLU A 13 1.52 7.45 7.32
CA GLU A 13 1.72 8.79 6.79
C GLU A 13 0.52 9.24 5.94
N CYS A 14 -0.31 8.32 5.42
CA CYS A 14 -1.53 8.62 4.67
C CYS A 14 -2.45 9.62 5.40
N GLY A 15 -2.53 9.58 6.74
CA GLY A 15 -3.31 10.55 7.51
C GLY A 15 -2.78 11.98 7.37
N LEU A 16 -1.46 12.16 7.54
CA LEU A 16 -0.78 13.46 7.40
C LEU A 16 -0.77 13.94 5.94
N ILE A 17 -0.64 13.02 4.99
CA ILE A 17 -0.67 13.33 3.55
C ILE A 17 -2.06 13.86 3.16
N TYR A 18 -3.13 13.20 3.61
CA TYR A 18 -4.50 13.67 3.33
C TYR A 18 -4.79 15.04 3.92
N GLU A 19 -4.29 15.32 5.13
CA GLU A 19 -4.44 16.62 5.78
C GLU A 19 -3.84 17.76 4.94
N LYS A 20 -2.69 17.50 4.28
CA LYS A 20 -2.03 18.47 3.40
C LYS A 20 -2.61 18.54 1.99
N PHE A 21 -3.04 17.40 1.46
CA PHE A 21 -3.53 17.26 0.09
C PHE A 21 -4.93 16.64 0.15
N SER A 22 -5.93 17.47 0.43
CA SER A 22 -7.32 17.02 0.48
C SER A 22 -7.84 16.67 -0.91
N GLY A 23 -8.78 15.73 -0.98
CA GLY A 23 -9.43 15.33 -2.24
C GLY A 23 -8.66 14.36 -3.13
N ILE A 24 -7.52 13.83 -2.65
CA ILE A 24 -6.82 12.72 -3.34
C ILE A 24 -7.33 11.35 -2.86
N ASP A 25 -7.37 10.39 -3.77
CA ASP A 25 -7.59 8.98 -3.43
C ASP A 25 -6.27 8.30 -3.06
N MET A 26 -6.28 7.53 -1.97
CA MET A 26 -5.09 6.85 -1.46
C MET A 26 -5.36 5.42 -1.02
N ILE A 27 -4.36 4.58 -1.24
CA ILE A 27 -4.30 3.21 -0.72
C ILE A 27 -2.91 2.95 -0.12
N SER A 28 -2.83 2.09 0.89
CA SER A 28 -1.57 1.57 1.44
C SER A 28 -1.51 0.06 1.20
N ILE A 29 -0.45 -0.41 0.56
CA ILE A 29 -0.19 -1.82 0.25
C ILE A 29 1.29 -2.13 0.44
N GLY A 30 1.65 -3.38 0.71
CA GLY A 30 3.04 -3.78 0.90
C GLY A 30 3.23 -5.28 1.05
N PRO A 31 4.50 -5.76 1.03
CA PRO A 31 4.84 -7.15 1.27
C PRO A 31 4.62 -7.54 2.73
N THR A 32 4.72 -8.83 3.04
CA THR A 32 4.61 -9.32 4.42
C THR A 32 5.93 -9.10 5.16
N ILE A 33 5.90 -8.18 6.12
CA ILE A 33 6.99 -7.92 7.08
C ILE A 33 6.57 -8.43 8.47
N ARG A 34 7.53 -8.94 9.24
CA ARG A 34 7.35 -9.43 10.62
C ARG A 34 8.47 -8.90 11.50
N GLY A 35 8.13 -8.54 12.74
CA GLY A 35 9.10 -7.99 13.69
C GLY A 35 9.62 -6.60 13.30
N ALA A 36 8.87 -5.83 12.51
CA ALA A 36 9.30 -4.50 12.12
C ALA A 36 9.66 -3.67 13.36
N HIS A 37 10.77 -2.94 13.32
CA HIS A 37 11.32 -2.15 14.43
C HIS A 37 11.95 -2.98 15.55
N THR A 38 12.26 -4.27 15.33
CA THR A 38 13.01 -5.12 16.26
C THR A 38 14.20 -5.78 15.56
N PRO A 39 15.21 -6.30 16.28
CA PRO A 39 16.32 -7.04 15.67
C PRO A 39 15.88 -8.28 14.88
N GLU A 40 14.66 -8.78 15.11
CA GLU A 40 14.06 -9.91 14.42
C GLU A 40 13.31 -9.50 13.13
N GLU A 41 13.42 -8.23 12.72
CA GLU A 41 12.80 -7.72 11.51
C GLU A 41 13.18 -8.54 10.29
N LYS A 42 12.17 -9.05 9.61
CA LYS A 42 12.34 -9.86 8.41
C LYS A 42 11.18 -9.70 7.45
N ILE A 43 11.52 -9.84 6.17
CA ILE A 43 10.57 -9.78 5.06
C ILE A 43 10.38 -11.17 4.46
N LYS A 44 9.14 -11.50 4.10
CA LYS A 44 8.83 -12.76 3.42
C LYS A 44 9.05 -12.61 1.92
N ILE A 45 10.15 -13.17 1.41
CA ILE A 45 10.66 -12.97 0.04
C ILE A 45 9.58 -13.23 -1.04
N ASP A 46 8.83 -14.32 -0.92
CA ASP A 46 7.79 -14.66 -1.90
C ASP A 46 6.68 -13.60 -2.00
N THR A 47 6.41 -12.85 -0.93
CA THR A 47 5.41 -11.76 -0.94
C THR A 47 5.93 -10.45 -1.51
N VAL A 48 7.25 -10.31 -1.69
CA VAL A 48 7.84 -9.15 -2.36
C VAL A 48 7.48 -9.15 -3.84
N GLN A 49 7.58 -10.31 -4.50
CA GLN A 49 7.15 -10.45 -5.89
C GLN A 49 5.65 -10.16 -6.04
N MET A 50 4.82 -10.70 -5.14
CA MET A 50 3.38 -10.43 -5.15
C MET A 50 3.04 -8.94 -5.01
N PHE A 51 3.77 -8.22 -4.15
CA PHE A 51 3.62 -6.78 -4.00
C PHE A 51 4.04 -6.04 -5.28
N TRP A 52 5.18 -6.41 -5.86
CA TRP A 52 5.71 -5.81 -7.08
C TRP A 52 4.75 -5.97 -8.25
N ASP A 53 4.25 -7.19 -8.47
CA ASP A 53 3.33 -7.49 -9.56
C ASP A 53 2.04 -6.66 -9.42
N LEU A 54 1.51 -6.54 -8.19
CA LEU A 54 0.33 -5.71 -7.92
C LEU A 54 0.61 -4.22 -8.14
N LEU A 55 1.78 -3.72 -7.71
CA LEU A 55 2.16 -2.32 -7.89
C LEU A 55 2.20 -1.96 -9.38
N VAL A 56 2.86 -2.79 -10.19
CA VAL A 56 2.96 -2.59 -11.64
C VAL A 56 1.58 -2.68 -12.30
N ASP A 57 0.76 -3.67 -11.93
CA ASP A 57 -0.60 -3.83 -12.48
C ASP A 57 -1.50 -2.64 -12.14
N VAL A 58 -1.45 -2.14 -10.90
CA VAL A 58 -2.20 -0.94 -10.48
C VAL A 58 -1.77 0.26 -11.31
N ILE A 59 -0.47 0.54 -11.41
CA ILE A 59 0.05 1.68 -12.19
C ILE A 59 -0.35 1.56 -13.66
N GLY A 60 -0.21 0.37 -14.26
CA GLY A 60 -0.55 0.12 -15.66
C GLY A 60 -2.06 0.20 -15.96
N ARG A 61 -2.91 0.12 -14.93
CA ARG A 61 -4.38 0.18 -15.05
C ARG A 61 -4.99 1.45 -14.49
N ILE A 62 -4.19 2.46 -14.11
CA ILE A 62 -4.72 3.76 -13.71
C ILE A 62 -5.57 4.28 -14.88
N PRO A 63 -6.86 4.61 -14.64
CA PRO A 63 -7.72 5.12 -15.70
C PRO A 63 -7.16 6.44 -16.24
N ALA A 64 -7.40 6.70 -17.53
CA ALA A 64 -7.16 8.01 -18.08
C ALA A 64 -7.98 9.04 -17.29
N MET A 65 -7.41 10.22 -17.03
CA MET A 65 -8.14 11.29 -16.38
C MET A 65 -9.43 11.58 -17.16
N SER A 66 -10.57 11.43 -16.51
CA SER A 66 -11.85 11.90 -17.04
C SER A 66 -11.87 13.42 -16.93
N ASN A 67 -11.96 14.10 -18.07
CA ASN A 67 -12.26 15.54 -18.11
C ASN A 67 -13.77 15.70 -17.91
N GLU A 68 -14.24 15.54 -16.68
CA GLU A 68 -15.50 16.13 -16.24
C GLU A 68 -15.23 17.41 -15.45
#